data_AF-A0A9D5ZFG7-F1
#
_entry.id   AF-A0A9D5ZFG7-F1
#
_cell.length_a   1.000
_cell.length_b   1.000
_cell.length_c   1.000
_cell.angle_alpha   90.00
_cell.angle_beta   90.00
_cell.angle_gamma   90.00
#
_symmetry.space_group_name_H-M   'P 1'
#
loop_
_entity.id
_entity.type
_entity.pdbx_description
1 polymer ?
#
loop_
_entity_poly.entity_id
_entity_poly.type
_entity_poly.pdbx_seq_one_letter_code
_entity_poly.pdbx_strand_id
1 'polypeptide(L)'
;MVETLILVAAALAGAAFVLALDRFVRGPVAADRVIAFDVLTIIAITGIVLTALFEGRAVYLDVALVYALLSFLGVIVVARYLGKGA
;
A
#
# COMPACT_ATOMS: atom_id res chain seq x y z
N MET A 1 -9.26 23.29 8.16
CA MET A 1 -7.86 22.89 8.48
C MET A 1 -7.68 21.39 8.34
N VAL A 2 -8.47 20.56 9.03
CA VAL A 2 -8.40 19.09 8.92
C VAL A 2 -8.77 18.58 7.52
N GLU A 3 -9.83 19.10 6.90
CA GLU A 3 -10.23 18.69 5.54
C GLU A 3 -9.13 18.97 4.50
N THR A 4 -8.44 20.10 4.64
CA THR A 4 -7.30 20.45 3.78
C THR A 4 -6.16 19.43 3.93
N LEU A 5 -5.87 18.99 5.16
CA LEU A 5 -4.87 17.95 5.40
C LEU A 5 -5.27 16.61 4.77
N ILE A 6 -6.55 16.23 4.88
CA ILE A 6 -7.07 15.00 4.27
C ILE A 6 -6.94 15.04 2.74
N LEU A 7 -7.30 16.17 2.13
CA LEU A 7 -7.16 16.35 0.68
C LEU A 7 -5.70 16.31 0.21
N VAL A 8 -4.80 16.95 0.95
CA VAL A 8 -3.36 16.91 0.65
C VAL A 8 -2.82 15.48 0.79
N ALA A 9 -3.19 14.76 1.86
CA ALA A 9 -2.80 13.37 2.06
C ALA A 9 -3.33 12.47 0.92
N ALA A 10 -4.58 12.65 0.50
CA ALA A 10 -5.17 11.91 -0.62
C ALA A 10 -4.44 12.21 -1.94
N ALA A 11 -4.11 13.47 -2.21
CA ALA A 11 -3.36 13.86 -3.40
C ALA A 11 -1.94 13.27 -3.42
N LEU A 12 -1.24 13.28 -2.28
CA LEU A 12 0.08 12.66 -2.14
C LEU A 12 0.01 11.14 -2.30
N ALA A 13 -1.01 10.48 -1.72
CA ALA A 13 -1.23 9.05 -1.88
C ALA A 13 -1.53 8.69 -3.35
N GLY A 14 -2.33 9.49 -4.05
CA GLY A 14 -2.59 9.34 -5.48
C GLY A 14 -1.33 9.50 -6.34
N ALA A 15 -0.50 10.51 -6.05
CA ALA A 15 0.79 10.67 -6.73
C ALA A 15 1.73 9.50 -6.48
N ALA A 16 1.83 9.04 -5.22
CA ALA A 16 2.61 7.87 -4.84
C ALA A 16 2.11 6.60 -5.55
N PHE A 17 0.79 6.44 -5.72
CA PHE A 17 0.20 5.32 -6.43
C PHE A 17 0.68 5.26 -7.88
N VAL A 18 0.63 6.39 -8.60
CA VAL A 18 1.09 6.46 -9.99
C VAL A 18 2.58 6.11 -10.10
N LEU A 19 3.41 6.63 -9.20
CA LEU A 19 4.86 6.35 -9.19
C LEU A 19 5.15 4.86 -8.88
N ALA A 20 4.48 4.29 -7.88
CA ALA A 20 4.64 2.89 -7.51
C ALA A 20 4.12 1.96 -8.61
N LEU A 21 3.03 2.33 -9.29
CA LEU A 21 2.48 1.57 -10.41
C LEU A 21 3.44 1.57 -11.61
N ASP A 22 4.04 2.71 -11.94
CA ASP A 22 5.07 2.78 -12.99
C ASP A 22 6.26 1.88 -12.66
N ARG A 23 6.72 1.90 -11.40
CA ARG A 23 7.81 1.04 -10.91
C ARG A 23 7.46 -0.45 -10.96
N PHE A 24 6.21 -0.81 -10.64
CA PHE A 24 5.70 -2.17 -10.70
C PHE A 24 5.71 -2.72 -12.13
N VAL A 25 5.25 -1.92 -13.10
CA VAL A 25 5.19 -2.31 -14.52
C VAL A 25 6.58 -2.37 -15.15
N ARG A 26 7.43 -1.37 -14.92
CA ARG A 26 8.74 -1.22 -15.57
C ARG A 26 9.90 -1.87 -14.81
N GLY A 27 9.65 -2.53 -13.68
CA GLY A 27 10.71 -3.08 -12.86
C GLY A 27 11.57 -4.12 -13.60
N PRO A 28 12.91 -3.99 -13.60
CA PRO A 28 13.80 -4.88 -14.37
C PRO A 28 13.89 -6.29 -13.79
N VAL A 29 13.85 -6.43 -12.46
CA VAL A 29 13.97 -7.72 -11.75
C VAL A 29 12.65 -8.04 -11.05
N ALA A 30 12.32 -9.33 -10.92
CA ALA A 30 11.10 -9.77 -10.23
C ALA A 30 11.03 -9.23 -8.79
N ALA A 31 12.14 -9.21 -8.06
CA ALA A 31 12.22 -8.67 -6.70
C ALA A 31 11.79 -7.19 -6.65
N ASP A 32 12.20 -6.37 -7.62
CA ASP A 32 11.81 -4.97 -7.66
C ASP A 32 10.30 -4.77 -7.85
N ARG A 33 9.68 -5.62 -8.68
CA ARG A 33 8.24 -5.57 -8.91
C ARG A 33 7.48 -5.98 -7.65
N VAL A 34 7.98 -6.98 -6.92
CA VAL A 34 7.40 -7.41 -5.63
C VAL A 34 7.46 -6.29 -4.61
N ILE A 35 8.59 -5.59 -4.50
CA ILE A 35 8.74 -4.45 -3.57
C ILE A 35 7.80 -3.31 -3.99
N ALA A 36 7.71 -2.99 -5.28
CA ALA A 36 6.78 -1.98 -5.77
C ALA A 36 5.31 -2.35 -5.49
N PHE A 37 4.98 -3.65 -5.57
CA PHE A 37 3.66 -4.15 -5.21
C PHE A 37 3.34 -3.98 -3.72
N ASP A 38 4.30 -4.21 -2.83
CA ASP A 38 4.11 -3.94 -1.39
C ASP A 38 3.94 -2.45 -1.08
N VAL A 39 4.59 -1.57 -1.84
CA VAL A 39 4.33 -0.13 -1.74
C VAL A 39 2.90 0.20 -2.18
N LEU A 40 2.38 -0.44 -3.25
CA LEU A 40 1.00 -0.26 -3.70
C LEU A 40 -0.02 -0.70 -2.65
N THR A 41 0.22 -1.80 -1.94
CA THR A 41 -0.68 -2.25 -0.87
C THR A 41 -0.67 -1.31 0.33
N ILE A 42 0.48 -0.76 0.72
CA ILE A 42 0.58 0.28 1.77
C ILE A 42 -0.21 1.54 1.36
N ILE A 43 -0.13 1.95 0.10
CA ILE A 43 -0.91 3.09 -0.43
C ILE A 43 -2.42 2.77 -0.40
N ALA A 44 -2.81 1.55 -0.76
CA ALA A 44 -4.21 1.11 -0.65
C ALA A 44 -4.72 1.15 0.80
N ILE A 45 -3.91 0.68 1.77
CA ILE A 45 -4.23 0.76 3.21
C ILE A 45 -4.41 2.22 3.65
N THR A 46 -3.56 3.12 3.15
CA THR A 46 -3.71 4.57 3.41
C THR A 46 -5.05 5.09 2.89
N GLY A 47 -5.49 4.64 1.71
CA GLY A 47 -6.82 4.96 1.18
C GLY A 47 -7.97 4.49 2.09
N ILE A 48 -7.84 3.29 2.68
CA ILE A 48 -8.82 2.76 3.65
C ILE A 48 -8.87 3.64 4.91
N VAL A 49 -7.71 4.05 5.43
CA VAL A 49 -7.63 4.94 6.61
C VAL A 49 -8.22 6.32 6.32
N LEU A 50 -7.96 6.89 5.15
CA LEU A 50 -8.57 8.16 4.72
C LEU A 50 -10.10 8.03 4.61
N THR A 51 -10.59 6.88 4.15
CA THR A 51 -12.03 6.57 4.11
C THR A 51 -12.62 6.48 5.51
N ALA A 52 -11.89 5.87 6.47
CA ALA A 52 -12.28 5.83 7.88
C ALA A 52 -12.50 7.23 8.47
N LEU A 53 -11.61 8.17 8.13
CA LEU A 53 -11.70 9.56 8.54
C LEU A 53 -12.87 10.29 7.87
N PHE A 54 -13.10 10.04 6.57
CA PHE A 54 -14.16 10.68 5.81
C PHE A 54 -15.56 10.22 6.25
N GLU A 55 -15.75 8.92 6.49
CA GLU A 55 -17.03 8.36 6.93
C GLU A 55 -17.24 8.42 8.45
N GLY A 56 -16.17 8.66 9.23
CA GLY A 56 -16.23 8.67 10.70
C GLY A 56 -16.51 7.31 11.32
N ARG A 57 -16.25 6.21 10.60
CA ARG A 57 -16.54 4.83 11.04
C ARG A 57 -15.24 4.08 11.37
N ALA A 58 -15.08 3.71 12.63
CA ALA A 58 -13.89 2.98 13.10
C ALA A 58 -13.71 1.59 12.45
N VAL A 59 -14.79 0.97 11.94
CA VAL A 59 -14.73 -0.35 11.27
C VAL A 59 -13.73 -0.38 10.11
N TYR A 60 -13.50 0.73 9.42
CA TYR A 60 -12.49 0.80 8.36
C TYR A 60 -11.06 0.68 8.88
N LEU A 61 -10.79 1.08 10.14
CA LEU A 61 -9.48 0.89 10.75
C LEU A 61 -9.20 -0.59 11.03
N ASP A 62 -10.22 -1.35 11.44
CA ASP A 62 -10.09 -2.81 11.62
C ASP A 62 -9.75 -3.49 10.28
N VAL A 63 -10.42 -3.07 9.20
CA VAL A 63 -10.10 -3.54 7.84
C VAL A 63 -8.67 -3.15 7.45
N ALA A 64 -8.26 -1.90 7.67
CA ALA A 64 -6.90 -1.43 7.37
C ALA A 64 -5.83 -2.26 8.12
N LEU A 65 -6.06 -2.58 9.38
CA LEU A 65 -5.17 -3.40 10.20
C LEU A 65 -5.04 -4.82 9.64
N VAL A 66 -6.15 -5.46 9.27
CA VAL A 66 -6.13 -6.80 8.66
C VAL A 66 -5.37 -6.78 7.32
N TYR A 67 -5.63 -5.79 6.47
CA TYR A 67 -4.91 -5.65 5.19
C TYR A 67 -3.41 -5.40 5.38
N ALA A 68 -3.01 -4.62 6.39
CA ALA A 68 -1.61 -4.40 6.72
C ALA A 68 -0.88 -5.70 7.10
N LEU A 69 -1.52 -6.53 7.94
CA LEU A 69 -0.98 -7.83 8.32
C LEU A 69 -0.88 -8.79 7.12
N LEU A 70 -1.90 -8.82 6.26
CA LEU A 70 -1.90 -9.65 5.06
C LEU A 70 -0.83 -9.21 4.05
N SER A 71 -0.65 -7.90 3.84
CA SER A 71 0.39 -7.36 2.96
C SER A 71 1.77 -7.80 3.43
N PHE A 72 2.06 -7.58 4.71
CA PHE A 72 3.34 -7.96 5.30
C PHE A 72 3.62 -9.47 5.19
N LEU A 73 2.61 -10.30 5.45
CA LEU A 73 2.72 -11.75 5.28
C LEU A 73 3.02 -12.12 3.82
N GLY A 74 2.34 -11.48 2.86
CA GLY A 74 2.58 -11.68 1.44
C GLY A 74 4.03 -11.45 1.05
N VAL A 75 4.65 -10.36 1.53
CA VAL A 75 6.07 -10.06 1.28
C VAL A 75 6.99 -11.12 1.86
N ILE A 76 6.74 -11.59 3.09
CA ILE A 76 7.54 -12.67 3.71
C ILE A 76 7.50 -13.95 2.86
N VAL A 77 6.31 -14.32 2.38
CA VAL A 77 6.14 -15.51 1.53
C VAL A 77 6.93 -15.36 0.24
N VAL A 78 6.84 -14.21 -0.41
CA VAL A 78 7.58 -13.95 -1.66
C VAL A 78 9.09 -13.89 -1.42
N ALA A 79 9.54 -13.24 -0.35
CA ALA A 79 10.96 -13.19 0.03
C ALA A 79 11.52 -14.59 0.29
N ARG A 80 10.77 -15.44 0.98
CA ARG A 80 11.16 -16.84 1.24
C ARG A 80 11.19 -17.66 -0.05
N TYR A 81 10.28 -17.41 -0.98
CA TYR A 81 10.27 -18.09 -2.28
C TYR A 81 11.48 -17.68 -3.12
N LEU A 82 11.78 -16.38 -3.22
CA LEU A 82 12.94 -15.86 -3.94
C LEU A 82 14.26 -16.33 -3.32
N GLY A 83 14.37 -16.34 -1.99
CA GLY A 83 15.57 -16.77 -1.27
C GLY A 83 15.86 -18.28 -1.31
N LYS A 84 14.88 -19.11 -1.71
CA LYS A 84 15.07 -20.56 -1.92
C LYS A 84 15.47 -20.91 -3.36
N GLY A 85 15.41 -19.95 -4.28
CA GLY A 85 15.81 -20.12 -5.68
C GLY A 85 17.26 -19.72 -5.98
N ALA A 86 18.06 -19.43 -4.96
CA ALA A 86 19.49 -19.11 -5.03
C ALA A 86 20.33 -20.26 -4.46
#